data_AF-K7M5E5-F1
#
_entry.id   AF-K7M5E5-F1
#
_cell.length_a   1.000
_cell.length_b   1.000
_cell.length_c   1.000
_cell.angle_alpha   90.00
_cell.angle_beta   90.00
_cell.angle_gamma   90.00
#
_symmetry.space_group_name_H-M   'P 1'
#
loop_
_entity.id
_entity.type
_entity.pdbx_description
1 polymer ?
#
loop_
_entity_poly.entity_id
_entity_poly.type
_entity_poly.pdbx_seq_one_letter_code
_entity_poly.pdbx_strand_id
1 'polypeptide(L)'
;MPLLLPPLGVVIPRSIPIYFCCITKFFEYFGLFFLILPAKPIYLSMINPFNALLSLWFNVGFIFVVAGLQRLMYVFEKDLETLYVEANIFSLVSHIFWALWGLIQAKMSAIEFDYLGYFFLRYHEYKRHKEKYFLLAQSYLSGCKNE
;
A
#
# COMPACT_ATOMS: atom_id res chain seq x y z
N MET A 1 -7.74 -16.85 17.14
CA MET A 1 -7.57 -18.17 16.50
C MET A 1 -6.71 -17.98 15.26
N PRO A 2 -5.67 -18.81 15.04
CA PRO A 2 -4.98 -18.86 13.75
C PRO A 2 -5.93 -19.41 12.69
N LEU A 3 -5.90 -18.85 11.48
CA LEU A 3 -6.62 -19.37 10.33
C LEU A 3 -5.71 -20.38 9.63
N LEU A 4 -6.04 -21.68 9.72
CA LEU A 4 -5.30 -22.74 9.05
C LEU A 4 -5.86 -22.93 7.62
N LEU A 5 -5.05 -22.70 6.60
CA LEU A 5 -5.35 -23.06 5.20
C LEU A 5 -4.56 -24.34 4.84
N PRO A 6 -5.22 -25.47 4.50
CA PRO A 6 -4.53 -26.61 3.88
C PRO A 6 -4.27 -26.35 2.39
N PRO A 7 -3.15 -26.83 1.78
CA PRO A 7 -2.23 -27.86 2.28
C PRO A 7 -0.82 -27.39 2.67
N LEU A 8 -0.53 -26.08 2.76
CA LEU A 8 0.85 -25.59 2.88
C LEU A 8 1.41 -25.47 4.31
N GLY A 9 0.64 -25.73 5.37
CA GLY A 9 1.18 -25.77 6.74
C GLY A 9 1.84 -24.47 7.24
N VAL A 10 1.66 -23.35 6.55
CA VAL A 10 2.27 -22.06 6.90
C VAL A 10 1.49 -21.42 8.04
N VAL A 11 2.12 -21.32 9.21
CA VAL A 11 1.60 -20.56 10.35
C VAL A 11 1.85 -19.08 10.09
N ILE A 12 0.81 -18.32 9.76
CA ILE A 12 0.93 -16.88 9.56
C ILE A 12 0.84 -16.17 10.93
N PRO A 13 1.89 -15.45 11.39
CA PRO A 13 1.83 -14.68 12.62
C PRO A 13 0.77 -13.56 12.49
N ARG A 14 0.00 -13.31 13.57
CA ARG A 14 -1.08 -12.29 13.60
C ARG A 14 -0.59 -10.86 13.30
N SER A 15 0.71 -10.65 13.30
CA SER A 15 1.37 -9.39 12.94
C SER A 15 1.63 -9.27 11.44
N ILE A 16 0.78 -9.81 10.56
CA ILE A 16 0.77 -9.38 9.16
C ILE A 16 0.63 -7.85 9.19
N PRO A 17 1.62 -7.09 8.71
CA PRO A 17 1.53 -5.64 8.70
C PRO A 17 0.27 -5.28 7.91
N ILE A 18 -0.52 -4.33 8.40
CA ILE A 18 -1.71 -3.79 7.71
C ILE A 18 -1.40 -3.49 6.24
N TYR A 19 -0.15 -3.12 5.95
CA TYR A 19 0.43 -2.97 4.61
C TYR A 19 0.21 -4.17 3.66
N PHE A 20 0.36 -5.40 4.11
CA PHE A 20 0.17 -6.60 3.29
C PHE A 20 -1.29 -6.78 2.86
N CYS A 21 -2.22 -6.50 3.78
CA CYS A 21 -3.65 -6.48 3.49
C CYS A 21 -4.00 -5.32 2.54
N CYS A 22 -3.38 -4.15 2.73
CA CYS A 22 -3.57 -3.00 1.85
C CYS A 22 -3.05 -3.24 0.43
N ILE A 23 -1.92 -3.92 0.25
CA ILE A 23 -1.37 -4.24 -1.09
C ILE A 23 -2.18 -5.35 -1.78
N THR A 24 -2.56 -6.40 -1.06
CA THR A 24 -3.37 -7.47 -1.67
C THR A 24 -4.74 -6.95 -2.10
N LYS A 25 -5.38 -6.11 -1.26
CA LYS A 25 -6.61 -5.40 -1.64
C LYS A 25 -6.37 -4.38 -2.75
N PHE A 26 -5.20 -3.73 -2.80
CA PHE A 26 -4.81 -2.85 -3.91
C PHE A 26 -4.91 -3.58 -5.25
N PHE A 27 -4.33 -4.78 -5.35
CA PHE A 27 -4.34 -5.52 -6.62
C PHE A 27 -5.74 -5.95 -7.05
N GLU A 28 -6.58 -6.33 -6.08
CA GLU A 28 -7.97 -6.70 -6.33
C GLU A 28 -8.76 -5.52 -6.94
N TYR A 29 -8.68 -4.34 -6.33
CA TYR A 29 -9.41 -3.16 -6.81
C TYR A 29 -8.79 -2.49 -8.04
N PHE A 30 -7.45 -2.55 -8.18
CA PHE A 30 -6.76 -1.96 -9.30
C PHE A 30 -6.97 -2.77 -10.59
N GLY A 31 -6.98 -4.11 -10.51
CA GLY A 31 -7.34 -4.96 -11.64
C GLY A 31 -8.77 -4.70 -12.12
N LEU A 32 -9.71 -4.52 -11.18
CA LEU A 32 -11.09 -4.13 -11.47
C LEU A 32 -11.18 -2.76 -12.15
N PHE A 33 -10.33 -1.80 -11.77
CA PHE A 33 -10.34 -0.46 -12.36
C PHE A 33 -10.10 -0.47 -13.88
N PHE A 34 -9.14 -1.28 -14.38
CA PHE A 34 -8.87 -1.39 -15.82
C PHE A 34 -9.99 -2.08 -16.59
N LEU A 35 -10.76 -2.95 -15.92
CA LEU A 35 -11.92 -3.61 -16.52
C LEU A 35 -13.14 -2.68 -16.65
N ILE A 36 -13.23 -1.64 -15.80
CA ILE A 36 -14.39 -0.75 -15.73
C ILE A 36 -14.20 0.54 -16.56
N LEU A 37 -12.95 0.87 -16.95
CA LEU A 37 -12.71 2.07 -17.76
C LEU A 37 -13.36 1.97 -19.14
N PRO A 38 -14.31 2.86 -19.50
CA PRO A 38 -14.82 2.92 -20.86
C PRO A 38 -13.66 3.29 -21.79
N ALA A 39 -13.56 2.61 -22.94
CA ALA A 39 -12.50 2.80 -23.95
C ALA A 39 -12.60 4.16 -24.68
N LYS A 40 -12.54 5.28 -23.94
CA LYS A 40 -12.43 6.62 -24.53
C LYS A 40 -10.95 6.96 -24.75
N PRO A 41 -10.60 7.61 -25.87
CA PRO A 41 -9.22 7.93 -26.22
C PRO A 41 -8.52 8.83 -25.20
N ILE A 42 -9.28 9.61 -24.42
CA ILE A 42 -8.77 10.43 -23.32
C ILE A 42 -8.15 9.57 -22.20
N TYR A 43 -8.70 8.37 -21.95
CA TYR A 43 -8.12 7.47 -20.97
C TYR A 43 -6.83 6.84 -21.50
N LEU A 44 -6.70 6.57 -22.80
CA LEU A 44 -5.47 6.00 -23.36
C LEU A 44 -4.23 6.88 -23.14
N SER A 45 -4.35 8.20 -23.29
CA SER A 45 -3.22 9.12 -23.06
C SER A 45 -2.81 9.20 -21.59
N MET A 46 -3.75 8.98 -20.68
CA MET A 46 -3.51 8.92 -19.24
C MET A 46 -3.06 7.51 -18.79
N ILE A 47 -3.53 6.47 -19.45
CA ILE A 47 -3.20 5.07 -19.18
C ILE A 47 -1.70 4.84 -19.34
N ASN A 48 -1.01 5.48 -20.29
CA ASN A 48 0.44 5.28 -20.46
C ASN A 48 1.29 5.72 -19.24
N PRO A 49 1.21 6.96 -18.73
CA PRO A 49 1.96 7.36 -17.53
C PRO A 49 1.43 6.65 -16.27
N PHE A 50 0.13 6.37 -16.18
CA PHE A 50 -0.42 5.60 -15.07
C PHE A 50 0.03 4.14 -15.08
N ASN A 51 0.14 3.50 -16.24
CA ASN A 51 0.67 2.15 -16.39
C ASN A 51 2.16 2.10 -16.04
N ALA A 52 2.92 3.14 -16.35
CA ALA A 52 4.32 3.24 -15.93
C ALA A 52 4.45 3.44 -14.42
N LEU A 53 3.64 4.32 -13.82
CA LEU A 53 3.60 4.51 -12.36
C LEU A 53 3.11 3.25 -11.65
N LEU A 54 2.10 2.60 -12.21
CA LEU A 54 1.55 1.35 -11.74
C LEU A 54 2.58 0.23 -11.87
N SER A 55 3.26 0.09 -13.00
CA SER A 55 4.28 -0.94 -13.18
C SER A 55 5.44 -0.70 -12.23
N LEU A 56 5.83 0.56 -12.00
CA LEU A 56 6.80 0.91 -10.98
C LEU A 56 6.28 0.53 -9.59
N TRP A 57 5.02 0.82 -9.28
CA TRP A 57 4.40 0.48 -8.00
C TRP A 57 4.19 -1.03 -7.81
N PHE A 58 3.94 -1.79 -8.89
CA PHE A 58 3.94 -3.25 -8.92
C PHE A 58 5.33 -3.78 -8.63
N ASN A 59 6.34 -3.32 -9.36
CA ASN A 59 7.70 -3.81 -9.20
C ASN A 59 8.22 -3.48 -7.80
N VAL A 60 8.04 -2.23 -7.35
CA VAL A 60 8.44 -1.79 -6.01
C VAL A 60 7.62 -2.51 -4.93
N GLY A 61 6.29 -2.46 -5.02
CA GLY A 61 5.39 -3.11 -4.04
C GLY A 61 5.57 -4.62 -3.97
N PHE A 62 5.77 -5.29 -5.11
CA PHE A 62 6.07 -6.72 -5.17
C PHE A 62 7.44 -7.03 -4.59
N ILE A 63 8.49 -6.24 -4.91
CA ILE A 63 9.81 -6.39 -4.28
C ILE A 63 9.70 -6.21 -2.77
N PHE A 64 8.96 -5.22 -2.26
CA PHE A 64 8.77 -5.01 -0.83
C PHE A 64 7.94 -6.12 -0.17
N VAL A 65 6.92 -6.64 -0.84
CA VAL A 65 6.13 -7.80 -0.37
C VAL A 65 7.01 -9.04 -0.31
N VAL A 66 7.76 -9.34 -1.36
CA VAL A 66 8.65 -10.50 -1.44
C VAL A 66 9.80 -10.36 -0.45
N ALA A 67 10.47 -9.21 -0.40
CA ALA A 67 11.54 -8.94 0.56
C ALA A 67 11.01 -8.96 2.00
N GLY A 68 9.82 -8.43 2.23
CA GLY A 68 9.14 -8.48 3.52
C GLY A 68 8.80 -9.92 3.93
N LEU A 69 8.23 -10.73 3.04
CA LEU A 69 7.97 -12.16 3.28
C LEU A 69 9.26 -12.93 3.54
N GLN A 70 10.30 -12.69 2.74
CA GLN A 70 11.60 -13.34 2.87
C GLN A 70 12.28 -12.97 4.19
N ARG A 71 12.13 -11.72 4.64
CA ARG A 71 12.64 -11.25 5.94
C ARG A 71 11.80 -11.77 7.12
N LEU A 72 10.48 -11.93 6.94
CA LEU A 72 9.62 -12.60 7.91
C LEU A 72 9.94 -14.10 8.07
N MET A 73 10.59 -14.72 7.07
CA MET A 73 11.06 -16.10 7.17
C MET A 73 12.39 -16.23 7.94
N TYR A 74 13.19 -15.16 8.04
CA TYR A 74 14.46 -15.12 8.76
C TYR A 74 14.46 -13.96 9.75
N VAL A 75 13.84 -14.20 10.90
CA VAL A 75 13.55 -13.12 11.86
C VAL A 75 14.66 -13.02 12.90
N PHE A 76 15.50 -12.01 12.74
CA PHE A 76 16.22 -11.38 13.86
C PHE A 76 15.37 -10.22 14.39
N GLU A 77 15.41 -9.93 15.69
CA GLU A 77 14.54 -8.89 16.29
C GLU A 77 14.75 -7.51 15.65
N LYS A 78 15.99 -7.14 15.31
CA LYS A 78 16.29 -5.86 14.63
C LYS A 78 15.68 -5.79 13.23
N ASP A 79 15.63 -6.91 12.50
CA ASP A 79 15.07 -6.98 11.15
C ASP A 79 13.54 -6.81 11.17
N LEU A 80 12.87 -7.32 12.20
CA LEU A 80 11.43 -7.12 12.39
C LEU A 80 11.08 -5.67 12.68
N GLU A 81 11.84 -5.01 13.55
CA GLU A 81 11.59 -3.60 13.88
C GLU A 81 11.76 -2.72 12.64
N THR A 82 12.81 -2.97 11.86
CA THR A 82 13.06 -2.31 10.57
C THR A 82 11.86 -2.45 9.64
N LEU A 83 11.42 -3.70 9.42
CA LEU A 83 10.32 -4.02 8.53
C LEU A 83 9.00 -3.37 9.00
N TYR A 84 8.78 -3.35 10.31
CA TYR A 84 7.61 -2.72 10.92
C TYR A 84 7.59 -1.20 10.67
N VAL A 85 8.72 -0.51 10.88
CA VAL A 85 8.84 0.93 10.62
C VAL A 85 8.63 1.24 9.14
N GLU A 86 9.29 0.50 8.25
CA GLU A 86 9.16 0.64 6.80
C GLU A 86 7.71 0.46 6.34
N ALA A 87 7.06 -0.65 6.73
CA ALA A 87 5.70 -0.97 6.31
C ALA A 87 4.69 0.12 6.74
N ASN A 88 4.87 0.70 7.92
CA ASN A 88 4.03 1.80 8.41
C ASN A 88 4.23 3.10 7.61
N ILE A 89 5.47 3.45 7.27
CA ILE A 89 5.76 4.60 6.40
C ILE A 89 5.17 4.40 5.00
N PHE A 90 5.34 3.22 4.40
CA PHE A 90 4.75 2.93 3.09
C PHE A 90 3.22 2.91 3.11
N SER A 91 2.59 2.58 4.25
CA SER A 91 1.14 2.74 4.43
C SER A 91 0.71 4.20 4.27
N LEU A 92 1.45 5.18 4.82
CA LEU A 92 1.16 6.62 4.61
C LEU A 92 1.22 7.00 3.13
N VAL A 93 2.27 6.55 2.45
CA VAL A 93 2.46 6.81 1.01
C VAL A 93 1.29 6.26 0.22
N SER A 94 0.82 5.05 0.56
CA SER A 94 -0.37 4.44 -0.05
C SER A 94 -1.64 5.28 0.18
N HIS A 95 -1.85 5.81 1.39
CA HIS A 95 -3.01 6.67 1.66
C HIS A 95 -3.00 7.94 0.81
N ILE A 96 -1.85 8.63 0.69
CA ILE A 96 -1.72 9.82 -0.15
C ILE A 96 -1.88 9.51 -1.62
N PHE A 97 -1.23 8.46 -2.13
CA PHE A 97 -1.33 8.05 -3.52
C PHE A 97 -2.80 7.84 -3.93
N TRP A 98 -3.55 7.11 -3.10
CA TRP A 98 -4.96 6.83 -3.37
C TRP A 98 -5.88 8.01 -3.17
N ALA A 99 -5.58 8.91 -2.22
CA ALA A 99 -6.31 10.16 -2.11
C ALA A 99 -6.15 10.96 -3.41
N LEU A 100 -4.91 11.20 -3.86
CA LEU A 100 -4.64 11.93 -5.10
C LEU A 100 -5.29 11.27 -6.32
N TRP A 101 -5.24 9.93 -6.40
CA TRP A 101 -5.93 9.18 -7.44
C TRP A 101 -7.44 9.44 -7.42
N GLY A 102 -8.08 9.38 -6.24
CA GLY A 102 -9.50 9.68 -6.08
C GLY A 102 -9.84 11.10 -6.53
N LEU A 103 -9.02 12.08 -6.17
CA LEU A 103 -9.19 13.47 -6.58
C LEU A 103 -9.12 13.67 -8.10
N ILE A 104 -8.19 12.97 -8.78
CA ILE A 104 -8.06 13.02 -10.23
C ILE A 104 -9.27 12.34 -10.89
N GLN A 105 -9.69 11.17 -10.39
CA GLN A 105 -10.83 10.44 -10.92
C GLN A 105 -12.16 11.19 -10.74
N ALA A 106 -12.31 12.00 -9.68
CA ALA A 106 -13.48 12.86 -9.49
C ALA A 106 -13.73 13.80 -10.69
N LYS A 107 -12.69 14.19 -11.43
CA LYS A 107 -12.80 15.03 -12.63
C LYS A 107 -12.90 14.24 -13.94
N MET A 108 -12.34 13.03 -13.98
CA MET A 108 -12.08 12.32 -15.23
C MET A 108 -12.99 11.11 -15.44
N SER A 109 -13.48 10.50 -14.37
CA SER A 109 -14.22 9.25 -14.46
C SER A 109 -15.68 9.48 -14.84
N ALA A 110 -16.20 8.61 -15.71
CA ALA A 110 -17.63 8.52 -16.01
C ALA A 110 -18.38 7.57 -15.05
N ILE A 111 -17.66 6.93 -14.13
CA ILE A 111 -18.22 5.95 -13.19
C ILE A 111 -18.94 6.71 -12.06
N GLU A 112 -20.16 6.29 -11.76
CA GLU A 112 -20.89 6.76 -10.58
C GLU A 112 -20.25 6.19 -9.30
N PHE A 113 -19.26 6.92 -8.78
CA PHE A 113 -18.59 6.60 -7.54
C PHE A 113 -18.25 7.91 -6.81
N ASP A 114 -18.37 7.92 -5.47
CA ASP A 114 -18.04 9.09 -4.66
C ASP A 114 -16.52 9.24 -4.50
N TYR A 115 -15.88 9.72 -5.55
CA TYR A 115 -14.45 9.94 -5.60
C TYR A 115 -13.97 10.99 -4.59
N LEU A 116 -14.79 12.00 -4.29
CA LEU A 116 -14.47 13.01 -3.29
C LEU A 116 -14.55 12.42 -1.88
N GLY A 117 -15.59 11.64 -1.57
CA GLY A 117 -15.68 10.90 -0.32
C GLY A 117 -14.53 9.93 -0.14
N TYR A 118 -14.13 9.21 -1.20
CA TYR A 118 -12.95 8.34 -1.18
C TYR A 118 -11.65 9.13 -0.94
N PHE A 119 -11.47 10.28 -1.61
CA PHE A 119 -10.35 11.18 -1.36
C PHE A 119 -10.27 11.56 0.12
N PHE A 120 -11.38 12.04 0.70
CA PHE A 120 -11.42 12.43 2.10
C PHE A 120 -11.14 11.25 3.01
N LEU A 121 -11.75 10.08 2.77
CA LEU A 121 -11.51 8.87 3.55
C LEU A 121 -10.01 8.52 3.61
N ARG A 122 -9.35 8.44 2.45
CA ARG A 122 -7.93 8.10 2.37
C ARG A 122 -7.04 9.19 2.97
N TYR A 123 -7.38 10.46 2.76
CA TYR A 123 -6.65 11.59 3.32
C TYR A 123 -6.79 11.70 4.84
N HIS A 124 -7.96 11.39 5.39
CA HIS A 124 -8.20 11.32 6.83
C HIS A 124 -7.39 10.19 7.47
N GLU A 125 -7.33 9.02 6.84
CA GLU A 125 -6.46 7.92 7.28
C GLU A 125 -4.97 8.31 7.26
N TYR A 126 -4.51 8.98 6.21
CA TYR A 126 -3.16 9.54 6.19
C TYR A 126 -2.93 10.48 7.38
N LYS A 127 -3.80 11.47 7.59
CA LYS A 127 -3.66 12.43 8.68
C LYS A 127 -3.67 11.76 10.06
N ARG A 128 -4.51 10.74 10.24
CA ARG A 128 -4.64 9.99 11.50
C ARG A 128 -3.34 9.28 11.88
N HIS A 129 -2.62 8.72 10.90
CA HIS A 129 -1.42 7.93 11.17
C HIS A 129 -0.11 8.70 10.98
N LYS A 130 -0.13 9.85 10.28
CA LYS A 130 1.05 10.61 9.89
C LYS A 130 1.98 10.87 11.07
N GLU A 131 1.46 11.45 12.15
CA GLU A 131 2.26 11.82 13.32
C GLU A 131 2.87 10.58 13.98
N LYS A 132 2.06 9.56 14.24
CA LYS A 132 2.50 8.30 14.86
C LYS A 132 3.63 7.64 14.08
N TYR A 133 3.47 7.48 12.76
CA TYR A 133 4.46 6.78 11.94
C TYR A 133 5.69 7.64 11.67
N PHE A 134 5.54 8.97 11.63
CA PHE A 134 6.68 9.88 11.52
C PHE A 134 7.54 9.86 12.79
N LEU A 135 6.92 9.88 13.98
CA LEU A 135 7.63 9.73 15.25
C LEU A 135 8.31 8.36 15.35
N LEU A 136 7.65 7.29 14.92
CA LEU A 136 8.22 5.94 14.87
C LEU A 136 9.46 5.89 13.97
N ALA A 137 9.40 6.48 12.79
CA ALA A 137 10.55 6.55 11.90
C ALA A 137 11.67 7.43 12.47
N GLN A 138 11.34 8.54 13.12
CA GLN A 138 12.32 9.40 13.77
C GLN A 138 13.04 8.67 14.91
N SER A 139 12.31 7.98 15.79
CA SER A 139 12.92 7.21 16.90
C SER A 139 13.81 6.08 16.38
N TYR A 140 13.35 5.38 15.34
CA TYR A 140 14.13 4.32 14.71
C TYR A 140 15.44 4.86 14.11
N LEU A 141 15.38 5.96 13.34
CA LEU A 141 16.57 6.60 12.76
C LEU A 141 17.52 7.17 13.81
N SER A 142 16.99 7.67 14.94
CA SER A 142 17.81 8.13 16.07
C SER A 142 18.48 6.96 16.79
N GLY A 143 17.82 5.81 16.92
CA GLY A 143 18.41 4.59 17.48
C GLY A 143 19.58 4.08 16.66
N CYS A 144 19.45 4.04 15.32
CA CYS A 144 20.52 3.62 14.42
C CYS A 144 21.76 4.53 14.41
N LYS A 145 21.66 5.77 14.90
CA LYS A 145 22.82 6.70 14.98
C LYS A 145 23.67 6.49 16.25
N ASN A 146 23.14 5.75 17.23
CA ASN A 146 23.79 5.53 18.52
C ASN A 146 24.38 4.10 18.64
N GLU A 147 24.37 3.33 17.56
CA GLU A 147 25.08 2.04 17.40
C GLU A 147 26.32 2.23 16.50
#